data_AF-A0A523IBZ2-F1
#
_entry.id   AF-A0A523IBZ2-F1
#
_cell.length_a   1.000
_cell.length_b   1.000
_cell.length_c   1.000
_cell.angle_alpha   90.00
_cell.angle_beta   90.00
_cell.angle_gamma   90.00
#
_symmetry.space_group_name_H-M   'P 1'
#
loop_
_entity.id
_entity.type
_entity.pdbx_description
1 polymer ?
#
loop_
_entity_poly.entity_id
_entity_poly.type
_entity_poly.pdbx_seq_one_letter_code
_entity_poly.pdbx_strand_id
1 'polypeptide(L)'
;GAFIAGSNTVSNLMFSLFQYSVAKSLSISGAFVVALQSVGAAAGNMVAIHNVVAASATVGLLGQEGPVLRKTILPTIYYLVIVGILGLVGIYVLEISDPLMGSQIPN
;
A
#
# COMPACT_ATOMS: atom_id res chain seq x y z
N GLY A 1 -6.09 -3.53 -0.99
CA GLY A 1 -6.42 -3.36 -2.43
C GLY A 1 -5.61 -4.32 -3.28
N ALA A 2 -4.31 -4.10 -3.42
CA ALA A 2 -3.44 -4.82 -4.36
C ALA A 2 -3.47 -6.36 -4.24
N PHE A 3 -3.60 -6.91 -3.04
CA PHE A 3 -3.74 -8.37 -2.83
C PHE A 3 -4.93 -8.98 -3.59
N ILE A 4 -6.06 -8.26 -3.64
CA ILE A 4 -7.25 -8.67 -4.40
C ILE A 4 -7.13 -8.22 -5.86
N ALA A 5 -6.58 -7.03 -6.09
CA ALA A 5 -6.72 -6.30 -7.34
C ALA A 5 -5.72 -6.67 -8.44
N GLY A 6 -4.69 -7.49 -8.22
CA GLY A 6 -3.71 -7.72 -9.29
C GLY A 6 -2.49 -6.82 -9.27
N SER A 7 -2.69 -5.58 -8.79
CA SER A 7 -1.94 -4.44 -9.32
C SER A 7 -1.90 -3.27 -8.35
N ASN A 8 -0.72 -2.66 -8.23
CA ASN A 8 -0.51 -1.43 -7.48
C ASN A 8 -1.32 -0.27 -8.08
N THR A 9 -1.35 -0.15 -9.40
CA THR A 9 -2.06 0.93 -10.09
C THR A 9 -3.55 0.86 -9.82
N VAL A 10 -4.16 -0.32 -10.00
CA VAL A 10 -5.60 -0.51 -9.77
C VAL A 10 -5.93 -0.25 -8.30
N SER A 11 -5.14 -0.78 -7.36
CA SER A 11 -5.33 -0.53 -5.93
C SER A 11 -5.28 0.96 -5.57
N ASN A 12 -4.33 1.71 -6.15
CA ASN A 12 -4.20 3.13 -5.87
C ASN A 12 -5.36 3.93 -6.49
N LEU A 13 -5.76 3.62 -7.73
CA LEU A 13 -6.92 4.27 -8.34
C LEU A 13 -8.22 3.99 -7.57
N MET A 14 -8.39 2.78 -7.03
CA MET A 14 -9.58 2.40 -6.27
C MET A 14 -9.68 3.08 -4.90
N PHE A 15 -8.55 3.22 -4.19
CA PHE A 15 -8.57 3.57 -2.76
C PHE A 15 -7.94 4.93 -2.42
N SER A 16 -7.03 5.47 -3.24
CA SER A 16 -6.31 6.70 -2.89
C SER A 16 -7.25 7.90 -2.76
N LEU A 17 -8.26 8.03 -3.63
CA LEU A 17 -9.22 9.15 -3.55
C LEU A 17 -10.09 9.06 -2.28
N PHE A 18 -10.51 7.86 -1.93
CA PHE A 18 -11.27 7.61 -0.71
C PHE A 18 -10.43 7.95 0.53
N GLN A 19 -9.19 7.45 0.60
CA GLN A 19 -8.31 7.68 1.73
C GLN A 19 -7.86 9.14 1.84
N TYR A 20 -7.65 9.83 0.71
CA TYR A 20 -7.40 11.28 0.69
C TYR A 20 -8.57 12.06 1.28
N SER A 21 -9.81 11.70 0.90
CA SER A 21 -11.03 12.33 1.45
C SER A 21 -11.16 12.10 2.95
N VAL A 22 -10.92 10.86 3.42
CA VAL A 22 -10.95 10.51 4.85
C VAL A 22 -9.86 11.25 5.63
N ALA A 23 -8.65 11.38 5.07
CA ALA A 23 -7.56 12.14 5.67
C ALA A 23 -7.92 13.62 5.85
N LYS A 24 -8.55 14.24 4.84
CA LYS A 24 -9.08 15.60 4.96
C LYS A 24 -10.13 15.72 6.06
N SER A 25 -11.06 14.78 6.18
CA SER A 25 -12.06 14.78 7.26
C SER A 25 -11.43 14.66 8.66
N LEU A 26 -10.30 13.96 8.76
CA LEU A 26 -9.53 13.81 10.00
C LEU A 26 -8.52 14.94 10.24
N SER A 27 -8.46 15.95 9.37
CA SER A 27 -7.49 17.06 9.42
C SER A 27 -6.02 16.60 9.46
N ILE A 28 -5.71 15.48 8.79
CA ILE A 28 -4.35 14.96 8.62
C ILE A 28 -3.92 15.05 7.14
N SER A 29 -2.61 14.95 6.87
CA SER A 29 -2.08 15.06 5.51
C SER A 29 -2.60 13.97 4.57
N GLY A 30 -3.40 14.38 3.59
CA GLY A 30 -3.95 13.48 2.58
C GLY A 30 -2.86 12.96 1.65
N ALA A 31 -1.90 13.80 1.27
CA ALA A 31 -0.76 13.38 0.46
C ALA A 31 0.05 12.27 1.16
N PHE A 32 0.27 12.40 2.46
CA PHE A 32 1.01 11.41 3.24
C PHE A 32 0.24 10.09 3.39
N VAL A 33 -1.07 10.16 3.64
CA VAL A 33 -1.93 8.96 3.70
C VAL A 33 -1.96 8.23 2.34
N VAL A 34 -2.05 8.96 1.22
CA VAL A 34 -2.00 8.36 -0.13
C VAL A 34 -0.62 7.76 -0.43
N ALA A 35 0.46 8.38 0.06
CA ALA A 35 1.79 7.79 -0.05
C ALA A 35 1.85 6.44 0.70
N LEU A 36 1.38 6.39 1.95
CA LEU A 36 1.29 5.15 2.73
C LEU A 36 0.42 4.08 2.05
N GLN A 37 -0.67 4.48 1.39
CA GLN A 37 -1.49 3.58 0.58
C GLN A 37 -0.70 2.93 -0.54
N SER A 38 0.12 3.70 -1.26
CA SER A 38 0.96 3.18 -2.35
C SER A 38 1.99 2.18 -1.83
N VAL A 39 2.57 2.46 -0.66
CA VAL A 39 3.52 1.55 0.02
C VAL A 39 2.81 0.26 0.46
N GLY A 40 1.62 0.36 1.06
CA GLY A 40 0.79 -0.78 1.42
C GLY A 40 0.31 -1.59 0.21
N ALA A 41 0.05 -0.93 -0.93
CA ALA A 41 -0.27 -1.60 -2.18
C ALA A 41 0.91 -2.45 -2.67
N ALA A 42 2.14 -1.93 -2.64
CA ALA A 42 3.33 -2.70 -2.97
C ALA A 42 3.48 -3.94 -2.06
N ALA A 43 3.23 -3.79 -0.76
CA ALA A 43 3.23 -4.91 0.18
C ALA A 43 2.19 -5.98 -0.19
N GLY A 44 0.95 -5.58 -0.42
CA GLY A 44 -0.13 -6.50 -0.78
C GLY A 44 0.11 -7.22 -2.10
N ASN A 45 0.82 -6.59 -3.04
CA ASN A 45 1.15 -7.18 -4.33
C ASN A 45 2.17 -8.32 -4.24
N MET A 46 3.04 -8.34 -3.22
CA MET A 46 4.02 -9.41 -2.99
C MET A 46 3.38 -10.77 -2.63
N VAL A 47 2.17 -10.74 -2.05
CA VAL A 47 1.45 -11.93 -1.59
C VAL A 47 0.21 -12.24 -2.43
N ALA A 48 0.01 -11.49 -3.52
CA ALA A 48 -1.17 -11.60 -4.33
C ALA A 48 -1.13 -12.88 -5.19
N ILE A 49 -2.21 -13.68 -5.13
CA ILE A 49 -2.22 -15.06 -5.66
C ILE A 49 -1.88 -15.08 -7.16
N HIS A 50 -2.45 -14.17 -7.95
CA HIS A 50 -2.17 -14.06 -9.39
C HIS A 50 -0.67 -13.82 -9.69
N ASN A 51 0.05 -13.09 -8.84
CA ASN A 51 1.48 -12.84 -9.03
C ASN A 51 2.31 -14.05 -8.62
N VAL A 52 1.93 -14.71 -7.51
CA VAL A 52 2.61 -15.92 -7.02
C VAL A 52 2.43 -17.09 -7.99
N VAL A 53 1.23 -17.28 -8.55
CA VAL A 53 0.93 -18.27 -9.59
C VAL A 53 1.76 -17.98 -10.85
N ALA A 54 1.72 -16.74 -11.34
CA ALA A 54 2.47 -16.35 -12.53
C ALA A 54 3.99 -16.53 -12.36
N ALA A 55 4.54 -16.12 -11.22
CA ALA A 55 5.94 -16.33 -10.89
C ALA A 55 6.28 -17.83 -10.79
N SER A 56 5.43 -18.63 -10.14
CA SER A 56 5.64 -20.08 -10.03
C SER A 56 5.62 -20.76 -11.40
N ALA A 57 4.80 -20.27 -12.34
CA ALA A 57 4.78 -20.76 -13.72
C ALA A 57 6.06 -20.45 -14.50
N THR A 58 6.66 -19.26 -14.32
CA THR A 58 7.88 -18.88 -15.07
C THR A 58 9.13 -19.60 -14.59
N VAL A 59 9.20 -19.97 -13.31
CA VAL A 59 10.36 -20.70 -12.73
C VAL A 59 10.16 -22.22 -12.66
N GLY A 60 9.05 -22.74 -13.21
CA GLY A 60 8.78 -24.18 -13.25
C GLY A 60 8.37 -24.80 -11.90
N LEU A 61 7.87 -23.98 -10.96
CA LEU A 61 7.41 -24.39 -9.64
C LEU A 61 5.87 -24.51 -9.56
N LEU A 62 5.21 -24.87 -10.66
CA LEU A 62 3.75 -25.07 -10.70
C LEU A 62 3.29 -26.06 -9.60
N GLY A 63 2.23 -25.69 -8.88
CA GLY A 63 1.75 -26.46 -7.73
C GLY A 63 2.49 -26.22 -6.41
N GLN A 64 3.57 -25.42 -6.40
CA GLN A 64 4.29 -25.01 -5.18
C GLN A 64 4.00 -23.56 -4.76
N GLU A 65 2.87 -23.01 -5.19
CA GLU A 65 2.45 -21.64 -4.88
C GLU A 65 2.28 -21.41 -3.37
N GLY A 66 1.77 -22.39 -2.64
CA GLY A 66 1.62 -22.32 -1.18
C GLY A 66 2.96 -22.13 -0.46
N PRO A 67 3.97 -22.98 -0.71
CA PRO A 67 5.34 -22.76 -0.22
C PRO A 67 5.95 -21.40 -0.59
N VAL A 68 5.73 -20.92 -1.82
CA VAL A 68 6.21 -19.60 -2.26
C VAL A 68 5.51 -18.49 -1.48
N LEU A 69 4.20 -18.53 -1.37
CA LEU A 69 3.40 -17.57 -0.59
C LEU A 69 3.82 -17.55 0.89
N ARG A 70 4.09 -18.72 1.48
CA ARG A 70 4.55 -18.84 2.86
C ARG A 70 5.94 -18.25 3.07
N LYS A 71 6.79 -18.22 2.04
CA LYS A 71 8.08 -17.54 2.09
C LYS A 71 7.94 -16.03 1.90
N THR A 72 7.01 -15.55 1.07
CA THR A 72 6.83 -14.10 0.81
C THR A 72 6.04 -13.38 1.90
N ILE A 73 5.22 -14.09 2.68
CA ILE A 73 4.43 -13.47 3.75
C ILE A 73 5.30 -12.92 4.88
N LEU A 74 6.43 -13.56 5.18
CA LEU A 74 7.37 -13.12 6.22
C LEU A 74 7.97 -11.73 5.92
N PRO A 75 8.62 -11.51 4.74
CA PRO A 75 9.03 -10.18 4.31
C PRO A 75 7.89 -9.17 4.28
N THR A 76 6.70 -9.59 3.87
CA THR A 76 5.53 -8.72 3.73
C THR A 76 5.06 -8.18 5.08
N ILE A 77 4.97 -9.04 6.11
CA ILE A 77 4.61 -8.64 7.47
C ILE A 77 5.66 -7.70 8.04
N TYR A 78 6.95 -8.06 7.94
CA TYR A 78 8.04 -7.21 8.39
C TYR A 78 7.98 -5.81 7.78
N TYR A 79 7.80 -5.74 6.46
CA TYR A 79 7.66 -4.50 5.73
C TYR A 79 6.44 -3.68 6.16
N LEU A 80 5.26 -4.32 6.31
CA LEU A 80 4.03 -3.65 6.74
C LEU A 80 4.14 -3.09 8.17
N VAL A 81 4.75 -3.83 9.09
CA VAL A 81 4.92 -3.39 10.47
C VAL A 81 5.80 -2.14 10.53
N ILE A 82 6.94 -2.15 9.83
CA ILE A 82 7.86 -1.00 9.81
C ILE A 82 7.20 0.22 9.19
N VAL A 83 6.58 0.07 8.02
CA VAL A 83 5.91 1.17 7.34
C VAL A 83 4.73 1.69 8.17
N GLY A 84 3.98 0.81 8.83
CA GLY A 84 2.88 1.20 9.71
C GLY A 84 3.35 2.03 10.90
N ILE A 85 4.45 1.63 11.55
CA ILE A 85 5.07 2.40 12.63
C ILE A 85 5.57 3.76 12.11
N LEU A 86 6.27 3.79 10.98
CA LEU A 86 6.75 5.04 10.38
C LEU A 86 5.58 5.96 9.99
N GLY A 87 4.48 5.41 9.50
CA GLY A 87 3.26 6.15 9.18
C GLY A 87 2.63 6.78 10.43
N LEU A 88 2.52 6.01 11.52
CA LEU A 88 2.00 6.52 12.80
C LEU A 88 2.90 7.64 13.35
N VAL A 89 4.22 7.44 13.34
CA VAL A 89 5.19 8.46 13.78
C VAL A 89 5.10 9.69 12.89
N GLY A 90 4.99 9.52 11.57
CA GLY A 90 4.84 10.62 10.62
C GLY A 90 3.60 11.47 10.85
N ILE A 91 2.47 10.84 11.17
CA ILE A 91 1.20 11.54 11.42
C ILE A 91 1.18 12.19 12.81
N TYR A 92 1.53 11.45 13.86
CA TYR A 92 1.28 11.90 15.23
C TYR A 92 2.49 12.53 15.94
N VAL A 93 3.72 12.27 15.49
CA VAL A 93 4.93 12.81 16.13
C VAL A 93 5.54 13.92 15.29
N LEU A 94 5.59 13.74 13.96
CA LEU A 94 6.20 14.70 13.04
C LEU A 94 5.20 15.72 12.48
N GLU A 95 3.89 15.53 12.74
CA GLU A 95 2.80 16.38 12.23
C GLU A 95 3.00 16.78 10.76
N ILE A 96 3.31 15.78 9.91
CA ILE A 96 3.65 16.03 8.50
C ILE A 96 2.51 16.82 7.86
N SER A 97 2.82 18.06 7.46
CA SER A 97 1.87 18.97 6.84
C SER A 97 1.50 18.48 5.43
N ASP A 98 0.31 18.83 4.95
CA ASP A 98 -0.12 18.44 3.61
C ASP A 98 0.48 19.38 2.55
N PRO A 99 1.44 18.92 1.72
CA PRO A 99 1.97 19.74 0.63
C PRO A 99 0.92 20.08 -0.43
N LEU A 100 -0.21 19.35 -0.48
CA LEU A 100 -1.29 19.57 -1.43
C LEU A 100 -2.41 20.49 -0.89
N MET A 101 -2.30 20.97 0.36
CA MET A 101 -3.23 22.00 0.86
C MET A 101 -3.00 23.37 0.18
N GLY A 102 -1.78 23.67 -0.28
CA GLY A 102 -1.44 24.94 -0.94
C GLY A 102 -1.89 25.07 -2.41
N SER A 103 -2.35 23.99 -3.05
CA SER A 103 -2.77 24.02 -4.46
C SER A 103 -4.28 24.12 -4.66
N GLN A 104 -5.06 24.31 -3.59
CA GLN A 104 -6.47 24.67 -3.72
C GLN A 104 -6.50 26.17 -4.06
N ILE A 105 -6.59 26.47 -5.36
CA ILE A 105 -6.87 27.80 -5.88
C ILE A 105 -8.07 28.34 -5.10
N PRO A 106 -7.93 29.45 -4.35
CA PRO A 106 -9.08 30.07 -3.72
C PRO A 106 -10.05 30.50 -4.84
N ASN A 107 -11.30 30.05 -4.73
CA ASN A 107 -12.39 30.46 -5.63
C ASN A 107 -12.54 31.98 -5.63
#